data_AF-A0A4Y2P3Y0-F1
#
_entry.id   AF-A0A4Y2P3Y0-F1
#
_cell.length_a   1.000
_cell.length_b   1.000
_cell.length_c   1.000
_cell.angle_alpha   90.00
_cell.angle_beta   90.00
_cell.angle_gamma   90.00
#
_symmetry.space_group_name_H-M   'P 1'
#
loop_
_entity.id
_entity.type
_entity.pdbx_description
1 polymer ?
#
loop_
_entity_poly.entity_id
_entity_poly.type
_entity_poly.pdbx_seq_one_letter_code
_entity_poly.pdbx_strand_id
1 'polypeptide(L)'
;MSDNIFLFVPNLIGYARIILAFISFYYMPSDHIKATFCYLLSGLLDAVDGHAARFLNQGTKFGAMLDQLTDRCATMCLLVTLACFYPKWMILFQLSMTIDIASHWIHQQAALMQGKTSHKFIDAAANPVIRIYYTSRPVLFCMCAGNELFYSMLYLVYFTPGPTIIFGVGLFHILLYITTPVAIVKTLISLLQLYVACINIGIIDTNERAIEARKKK
;
A
#
# COMPACT_ATOMS: atom_id res chain seq x y z
N MET A 1 -16.95 20.20 24.68
CA MET A 1 -16.57 18.77 24.67
C MET A 1 -15.58 18.62 23.54
N SER A 2 -14.33 18.21 23.80
CA SER A 2 -13.36 18.00 22.72
C SER A 2 -13.87 16.92 21.79
N ASP A 3 -13.83 17.16 20.48
CA ASP A 3 -14.27 16.19 19.49
C ASP A 3 -13.50 14.87 19.66
N ASN A 4 -14.23 13.76 19.79
CA ASN A 4 -13.60 12.45 19.87
C ASN A 4 -13.23 11.98 18.46
N ILE A 5 -11.99 12.27 18.06
CA ILE A 5 -11.46 11.93 16.75
C ILE A 5 -11.59 10.43 16.42
N PHE A 6 -11.59 9.54 17.42
CA PHE A 6 -11.70 8.09 17.20
C PHE A 6 -13.08 7.66 16.72
N LEU A 7 -14.10 8.49 16.93
CA LEU A 7 -15.48 8.24 16.51
C LEU A 7 -15.86 9.00 15.23
N PHE A 8 -14.90 9.64 14.57
CA PHE A 8 -15.14 10.25 13.27
C PHE A 8 -15.57 9.20 12.25
N VAL A 9 -16.50 9.59 11.37
CA VAL A 9 -17.07 8.71 10.35
C VAL A 9 -16.00 7.97 9.52
N PRO A 10 -14.94 8.63 9.00
CA PRO A 10 -13.87 7.91 8.28
C PRO A 10 -13.15 6.87 9.14
N ASN A 11 -12.94 7.12 10.44
CA ASN A 11 -12.27 6.18 11.33
C ASN A 11 -13.15 4.97 11.66
N LEU A 12 -14.47 5.18 11.79
CA LEU A 12 -15.43 4.07 11.94
C LEU A 12 -15.45 3.17 10.71
N ILE A 13 -15.38 3.75 9.50
CA ILE A 13 -15.24 2.99 8.25
C ILE A 13 -13.90 2.23 8.25
N GLY A 14 -12.81 2.87 8.68
CA GLY A 14 -11.51 2.22 8.86
C GLY A 14 -11.56 1.00 9.79
N TYR A 15 -12.27 1.08 10.92
CA TYR A 15 -12.46 -0.09 11.79
C TYR A 15 -13.28 -1.20 11.11
N ALA A 16 -14.31 -0.84 10.34
CA ALA A 16 -15.08 -1.81 9.57
C ALA A 16 -14.20 -2.51 8.51
N ARG A 17 -13.29 -1.78 7.84
CA ARG A 17 -12.29 -2.35 6.91
C ARG A 17 -11.42 -3.40 7.58
N ILE A 18 -10.93 -3.10 8.78
CA ILE A 18 -10.10 -4.03 9.57
C ILE A 18 -10.89 -5.31 9.87
N ILE A 19 -12.14 -5.19 10.33
CA ILE A 19 -13.00 -6.35 10.61
C ILE A 19 -13.22 -7.19 9.34
N LEU A 20 -13.53 -6.54 8.22
CA LEU A 20 -13.71 -7.23 6.93
C LEU A 20 -12.43 -7.92 6.47
N ALA A 21 -11.27 -7.30 6.67
CA ALA A 21 -9.97 -7.90 6.35
C ALA A 21 -9.73 -9.16 7.20
N PHE A 22 -10.00 -9.12 8.51
CA PHE A 22 -9.90 -10.31 9.37
C PHE A 22 -10.84 -11.44 8.94
N ILE A 23 -12.09 -11.11 8.60
CA ILE A 23 -13.04 -12.09 8.06
C ILE A 23 -12.50 -12.70 6.78
N SER A 24 -11.92 -11.88 5.89
CA SER A 24 -11.29 -12.36 4.67
C SER A 24 -10.15 -13.35 4.97
N PHE A 25 -9.22 -13.00 5.86
CA PHE A 25 -8.08 -13.86 6.22
C PHE A 25 -8.53 -15.20 6.79
N TYR A 26 -9.59 -15.21 7.59
CA TYR A 26 -10.16 -16.43 8.15
C TYR A 26 -10.69 -17.37 7.07
N TYR A 27 -11.38 -16.83 6.06
CA TYR A 27 -11.95 -17.63 4.98
C TYR A 27 -10.97 -17.93 3.85
N MET A 28 -9.85 -17.22 3.74
CA MET A 28 -8.86 -17.39 2.66
C MET A 28 -8.46 -18.85 2.38
N PRO A 29 -8.27 -19.73 3.40
CA PRO A 29 -7.93 -21.14 3.17
C PRO A 29 -9.12 -22.05 2.84
N SER A 30 -10.36 -21.66 3.17
CA SER A 30 -11.52 -22.56 3.20
C SER A 30 -12.65 -22.19 2.24
N ASP A 31 -12.92 -20.90 2.05
CA ASP A 31 -14.02 -20.38 1.23
C ASP A 31 -13.55 -19.15 0.46
N HIS A 32 -13.05 -19.40 -0.76
CA HIS A 32 -12.47 -18.35 -1.59
C HIS A 32 -13.49 -17.29 -2.04
N ILE A 33 -14.78 -17.61 -2.07
CA ILE A 33 -15.84 -16.66 -2.45
C ILE A 33 -16.03 -15.65 -1.33
N LYS A 34 -16.24 -16.11 -0.09
CA LYS A 34 -16.37 -15.21 1.07
C LYS A 34 -15.10 -14.41 1.31
N ALA A 35 -13.94 -15.06 1.21
CA ALA A 35 -12.65 -14.40 1.37
C ALA A 35 -12.48 -13.23 0.38
N THR A 36 -12.74 -13.48 -0.90
CA THR A 36 -12.61 -12.47 -1.96
C THR A 36 -13.64 -11.36 -1.78
N PHE A 37 -14.90 -11.68 -1.47
CA PHE A 37 -15.95 -10.69 -1.25
C PHE A 37 -15.57 -9.73 -0.10
N CYS A 38 -15.16 -10.27 1.05
CA CYS A 38 -14.74 -9.46 2.19
C CYS A 38 -13.47 -8.64 1.91
N TYR A 39 -12.50 -9.22 1.18
CA TYR A 39 -11.27 -8.52 0.79
C TYR A 39 -11.57 -7.32 -0.11
N LEU A 40 -12.33 -7.55 -1.19
CA LEU A 40 -12.69 -6.50 -2.14
C LEU A 40 -13.57 -5.44 -1.49
N LEU A 41 -14.52 -5.83 -0.63
CA LEU A 41 -15.35 -4.87 0.09
C LEU A 41 -14.51 -4.00 1.03
N SER A 42 -13.53 -4.58 1.73
CA SER A 42 -12.57 -3.82 2.57
C SER A 42 -11.76 -2.82 1.72
N GLY A 43 -11.23 -3.26 0.58
CA GLY A 43 -10.49 -2.38 -0.33
C GLY A 43 -11.35 -1.29 -1.00
N LEU A 44 -12.64 -1.54 -1.24
CA LEU A 44 -13.55 -0.51 -1.77
C LEU A 44 -13.90 0.55 -0.72
N LEU A 45 -14.03 0.16 0.55
CA LEU A 45 -14.32 1.08 1.65
C LEU A 45 -13.17 2.06 1.93
N ASP A 46 -11.95 1.75 1.50
CA ASP A 46 -10.80 2.68 1.53
C ASP A 46 -11.11 4.00 0.81
N ALA A 47 -11.56 3.90 -0.45
CA ALA A 47 -11.93 5.07 -1.21
C ALA A 47 -13.09 5.84 -0.56
N VAL A 48 -13.99 5.14 0.14
CA VAL A 48 -15.15 5.73 0.82
C VAL A 48 -14.72 6.48 2.07
N ASP A 49 -13.83 5.95 2.91
CA ASP A 49 -13.36 6.66 4.10
C ASP A 49 -12.53 7.90 3.72
N GLY A 50 -11.69 7.82 2.70
CA GLY A 50 -10.92 8.95 2.20
C GLY A 50 -11.82 10.03 1.59
N HIS A 51 -12.92 9.64 0.95
CA HIS A 51 -13.94 10.58 0.49
C HIS A 51 -14.70 11.22 1.65
N ALA A 52 -15.15 10.42 2.63
CA ALA A 52 -15.86 10.89 3.81
C ALA A 52 -15.00 11.87 4.64
N ALA A 53 -13.70 11.58 4.81
CA ALA A 53 -12.77 12.44 5.52
C ALA A 53 -12.67 13.84 4.89
N ARG A 54 -12.67 13.93 3.55
CA ARG A 54 -12.61 15.21 2.82
C ARG A 54 -13.95 15.94 2.83
N PHE A 55 -15.05 15.21 2.61
CA PHE A 55 -16.39 15.78 2.56
C PHE A 55 -16.86 16.32 3.91
N LEU A 56 -16.60 15.58 4.99
CA LEU A 56 -16.98 15.94 6.36
C LEU A 56 -15.94 16.80 7.07
N ASN A 57 -14.81 17.12 6.41
CA ASN A 57 -13.65 17.79 7.03
C ASN A 57 -13.16 17.10 8.32
N GLN A 58 -13.21 15.76 8.33
CA GLN A 58 -12.84 14.89 9.45
C GLN A 58 -11.49 14.18 9.22
N GLY A 59 -10.62 14.73 8.38
CA GLY A 59 -9.28 14.21 8.14
C GLY A 59 -8.40 14.32 9.39
N THR A 60 -7.80 13.20 9.83
CA THR A 60 -6.94 13.16 11.02
C THR A 60 -5.64 12.41 10.74
N LYS A 61 -4.56 12.73 11.48
CA LYS A 61 -3.29 11.99 11.40
C LYS A 61 -3.47 10.52 11.78
N PHE A 62 -4.31 10.25 12.78
CA PHE A 62 -4.66 8.88 13.19
C PHE A 62 -5.33 8.12 12.05
N GLY A 63 -6.37 8.69 11.43
CA GLY A 63 -7.08 8.06 10.32
C GLY A 63 -6.17 7.77 9.13
N ALA A 64 -5.31 8.72 8.74
CA ALA A 64 -4.35 8.51 7.65
C ALA A 64 -3.33 7.40 7.96
N MET A 65 -2.89 7.28 9.21
CA MET A 65 -1.98 6.21 9.63
C MET A 65 -2.69 4.85 9.69
N LEU A 66 -3.94 4.83 10.19
CA LEU A 66 -4.77 3.64 10.27
C LEU A 66 -5.05 3.06 8.88
N ASP A 67 -5.40 3.93 7.93
CA ASP A 67 -5.64 3.60 6.53
C ASP A 67 -4.41 2.93 5.89
N GLN A 68 -3.27 3.65 5.87
CA GLN A 68 -2.04 3.15 5.29
C GLN A 68 -1.61 1.80 5.89
N LEU A 69 -1.73 1.63 7.21
CA LEU A 69 -1.37 0.39 7.89
C LEU A 69 -2.33 -0.76 7.55
N THR A 70 -3.64 -0.48 7.47
CA THR A 70 -4.66 -1.49 7.15
C THR A 70 -4.42 -2.09 5.77
N ASP A 71 -4.10 -1.26 4.77
CA ASP A 71 -3.75 -1.72 3.43
C ASP A 71 -2.54 -2.65 3.43
N ARG A 72 -1.44 -2.22 4.07
CA ARG A 72 -0.22 -3.03 4.08
C ARG A 72 -0.42 -4.38 4.77
N CYS A 73 -1.17 -4.39 5.88
CA CYS A 73 -1.52 -5.63 6.57
C CYS A 73 -2.40 -6.54 5.72
N ALA A 74 -3.38 -5.99 5.00
CA ALA A 74 -4.25 -6.75 4.10
C ALA A 74 -3.47 -7.45 2.98
N THR A 75 -2.63 -6.69 2.26
CA THR A 75 -1.79 -7.25 1.19
C THR A 75 -0.79 -8.27 1.74
N MET A 76 -0.19 -8.00 2.90
CA MET A 76 0.74 -8.94 3.55
C MET A 76 0.06 -10.27 3.86
N CYS A 77 -1.13 -10.25 4.47
CA CYS A 77 -1.87 -11.47 4.78
C CYS A 77 -2.25 -12.25 3.51
N LEU A 78 -2.68 -11.56 2.45
CA LEU A 78 -2.91 -12.18 1.13
C LEU A 78 -1.64 -12.85 0.59
N LEU A 79 -0.49 -12.17 0.68
CA LEU A 79 0.81 -12.71 0.23
C LEU A 79 1.27 -13.92 1.05
N VAL A 80 0.99 -13.94 2.36
CA VAL A 80 1.24 -15.11 3.21
C VAL A 80 0.40 -16.30 2.76
N THR A 81 -0.89 -16.10 2.48
CA THR A 81 -1.74 -17.17 1.91
C THR A 81 -1.22 -17.66 0.57
N LEU A 82 -0.80 -16.75 -0.32
CA LEU A 82 -0.22 -17.10 -1.61
C LEU A 82 1.10 -17.88 -1.46
N ALA A 83 1.93 -17.55 -0.47
CA ALA A 83 3.14 -18.30 -0.18
C ALA A 83 2.85 -19.74 0.27
N CYS A 84 1.74 -19.96 0.99
CA CYS A 84 1.27 -21.30 1.33
C CYS A 84 0.74 -22.08 0.12
N PHE A 85 0.02 -21.41 -0.79
CA PHE A 85 -0.53 -22.04 -2.00
C PHE A 85 0.53 -22.33 -3.07
N TYR A 86 1.56 -21.49 -3.15
CA TYR A 86 2.63 -21.59 -4.13
C TYR A 86 4.02 -21.64 -3.46
N PRO A 87 4.37 -22.70 -2.71
CA PRO A 87 5.61 -22.76 -1.92
C PRO A 87 6.89 -22.57 -2.73
N LYS A 88 6.89 -22.98 -4.00
CA LYS A 88 8.03 -22.80 -4.92
C LYS A 88 8.40 -21.33 -5.13
N TRP A 89 7.43 -20.42 -4.97
CA TRP A 89 7.58 -18.98 -5.19
C TRP A 89 7.57 -18.18 -3.88
N MET A 90 7.60 -18.86 -2.73
CA MET A 90 7.54 -18.26 -1.39
C MET A 90 8.51 -17.09 -1.21
N ILE A 91 9.74 -17.22 -1.69
CA ILE A 91 10.76 -16.17 -1.58
C ILE A 91 10.34 -14.88 -2.31
N LEU A 92 9.62 -14.97 -3.44
CA LEU A 92 9.15 -13.79 -4.16
C LEU A 92 8.06 -13.05 -3.39
N PHE A 93 7.13 -13.78 -2.75
CA PHE A 93 6.09 -13.16 -1.92
C PHE A 93 6.69 -12.53 -0.66
N GLN A 94 7.66 -13.18 -0.02
CA GLN A 94 8.41 -12.64 1.12
C GLN A 94 9.17 -11.36 0.75
N LEU A 95 9.87 -11.36 -0.38
CA LEU A 95 10.56 -10.17 -0.86
C LEU A 95 9.57 -9.05 -1.18
N SER A 96 8.45 -9.36 -1.86
CA SER A 96 7.43 -8.36 -2.21
C SER A 96 6.83 -7.70 -0.97
N MET A 97 6.36 -8.47 0.02
CA MET A 97 5.80 -7.91 1.25
C MET A 97 6.84 -7.10 2.04
N THR A 98 8.11 -7.56 2.07
CA THR A 98 9.18 -6.90 2.80
C THR A 98 9.52 -5.56 2.17
N ILE A 99 9.69 -5.53 0.84
CA ILE A 99 9.96 -4.31 0.07
C ILE A 99 8.82 -3.32 0.25
N ASP A 100 7.57 -3.79 0.15
CA ASP A 100 6.40 -2.92 0.26
C ASP A 100 6.29 -2.28 1.65
N ILE A 101 6.41 -3.06 2.73
CA ILE A 101 6.36 -2.54 4.10
C ILE A 101 7.56 -1.61 4.39
N ALA A 102 8.79 -2.05 4.09
CA ALA A 102 9.99 -1.28 4.39
C ALA A 102 10.05 0.06 3.63
N SER A 103 9.69 0.06 2.35
CA SER A 103 9.68 1.27 1.52
C SER A 103 8.68 2.31 2.03
N HIS A 104 7.47 1.89 2.41
CA HIS A 104 6.46 2.81 2.94
C HIS A 104 6.78 3.28 4.34
N TRP A 105 7.29 2.41 5.21
CA TRP A 105 7.68 2.76 6.56
C TRP A 105 8.78 3.83 6.57
N ILE A 106 9.89 3.59 5.87
CA ILE A 106 11.02 4.53 5.83
C ILE A 106 10.61 5.84 5.14
N HIS A 107 9.80 5.77 4.07
CA HIS A 107 9.27 6.97 3.41
C HIS A 107 8.41 7.81 4.36
N GLN A 108 7.50 7.19 5.12
CA GLN A 108 6.65 7.88 6.08
C GLN A 108 7.48 8.50 7.21
N GLN A 109 8.47 7.79 7.74
CA GLN A 109 9.37 8.31 8.77
C GLN A 109 10.20 9.49 8.24
N ALA A 110 10.76 9.39 7.03
CA ALA A 110 11.48 10.47 6.39
C ALA A 110 10.60 11.73 6.24
N ALA A 111 9.34 11.56 5.82
CA ALA A 111 8.38 12.66 5.69
C ALA A 111 8.02 13.31 7.04
N LEU A 112 7.95 12.53 8.12
CA LEU A 112 7.72 13.04 9.48
C LEU A 112 8.92 13.83 10.00
N MET A 113 10.13 13.32 9.81
CA MET A 113 11.38 13.97 10.23
C MET A 113 11.64 15.27 9.46
N GLN A 114 11.18 15.36 8.21
CA GLN A 114 11.38 16.53 7.34
C GLN A 114 10.64 17.81 7.78
N GLY A 115 9.77 17.76 8.81
CA GLY A 115 8.85 18.83 9.21
C GLY A 115 9.33 20.28 8.95
N LYS A 116 8.56 21.03 8.15
CA LYS A 116 8.58 22.49 7.80
C LYS A 116 9.90 23.26 7.61
N THR A 117 11.08 22.75 7.92
CA THR A 117 12.33 23.52 7.90
C THR A 117 13.46 22.74 7.27
N SER A 118 13.62 22.85 5.94
CA SER A 118 14.94 22.89 5.29
C SER A 118 14.84 22.98 3.77
N HIS A 119 15.24 24.13 3.23
CA HIS A 119 15.30 24.45 1.80
C HIS A 119 16.47 23.78 1.03
N LYS A 120 17.03 22.67 1.53
CA LYS A 120 18.24 22.03 0.97
C LYS A 120 18.13 20.51 0.76
N PHE A 121 16.93 19.95 0.82
CA PHE A 121 16.75 18.54 0.51
C PHE A 121 16.72 18.32 -1.00
N ILE A 122 17.32 17.20 -1.43
CA ILE A 122 16.99 16.60 -2.72
C ILE A 122 15.51 16.28 -2.61
N ASP A 123 14.69 17.17 -3.16
CA ASP A 123 13.26 16.95 -3.27
C ASP A 123 13.09 15.55 -3.89
N ALA A 124 12.15 14.75 -3.40
CA ALA A 124 11.80 13.50 -4.08
C ALA A 124 11.45 13.77 -5.57
N ALA A 125 11.23 15.03 -5.93
CA ALA A 125 11.19 15.59 -7.27
C ALA A 125 12.47 15.47 -8.13
N ALA A 126 13.64 15.10 -7.60
CA ALA A 126 14.85 14.91 -8.42
C ALA A 126 14.81 13.62 -9.25
N ASN A 127 14.06 12.59 -8.80
CA ASN A 127 13.78 11.43 -9.63
C ASN A 127 12.45 11.62 -10.38
N PRO A 128 12.45 11.73 -11.72
CA PRO A 128 11.24 11.97 -12.51
C PRO A 128 10.16 10.91 -12.29
N VAL A 129 10.56 9.65 -12.03
CA VAL A 129 9.64 8.52 -11.86
C VAL A 129 8.83 8.65 -10.58
N ILE A 130 9.49 8.93 -9.45
CA ILE A 130 8.83 9.13 -8.15
C ILE A 130 7.93 10.36 -8.19
N ARG A 131 8.37 11.43 -8.88
CA ARG A 131 7.56 12.63 -9.07
C ARG A 131 6.27 12.32 -9.82
N ILE A 132 6.34 11.62 -10.95
CA ILE A 132 5.14 11.26 -11.73
C ILE A 132 4.21 10.37 -10.90
N TYR A 133 4.78 9.40 -10.18
CA TYR A 133 4.04 8.45 -9.35
C TYR A 133 3.20 9.16 -8.27
N TYR A 134 3.76 10.13 -7.54
CA TYR A 134 3.04 10.86 -6.49
C TYR A 134 2.23 12.07 -6.99
N THR A 135 2.62 12.69 -8.11
CA THR A 135 1.92 13.89 -8.63
C THR A 135 0.65 13.51 -9.38
N SER A 136 0.64 12.37 -10.08
CA SER A 136 -0.49 11.94 -10.90
C SER A 136 -1.40 10.97 -10.16
N ARG A 137 -2.56 11.45 -9.70
CA ARG A 137 -3.58 10.59 -9.03
C ARG A 137 -3.97 9.36 -9.86
N PRO A 138 -4.19 9.45 -11.19
CA PRO A 138 -4.49 8.27 -12.00
C PRO A 138 -3.36 7.23 -12.01
N VAL A 139 -2.10 7.67 -12.05
CA VAL A 139 -0.94 6.76 -12.04
C VAL A 139 -0.84 6.05 -10.70
N LEU A 140 -0.94 6.81 -9.59
CA LEU A 140 -0.93 6.24 -8.24
C LEU A 140 -2.04 5.19 -8.07
N PHE A 141 -3.28 5.55 -8.45
CA PHE A 141 -4.42 4.64 -8.37
C PHE A 141 -4.22 3.40 -9.25
N CYS A 142 -3.81 3.55 -10.50
CA CYS A 142 -3.60 2.44 -11.42
C CYS A 142 -2.51 1.48 -10.92
N MET A 143 -1.42 2.00 -10.36
CA MET A 143 -0.32 1.19 -9.82
C MET A 143 -0.73 0.44 -8.55
N CYS A 144 -1.45 1.10 -7.62
CA CYS A 144 -1.94 0.45 -6.40
C CYS A 144 -3.03 -0.59 -6.73
N ALA A 145 -4.07 -0.19 -7.46
CA ALA A 145 -5.19 -1.06 -7.82
C ALA A 145 -4.73 -2.23 -8.71
N GLY A 146 -3.82 -1.99 -9.65
CA GLY A 146 -3.28 -3.05 -10.52
C GLY A 146 -2.42 -4.06 -9.75
N ASN A 147 -1.63 -3.61 -8.78
CA ASN A 147 -0.86 -4.50 -7.90
C ASN A 147 -1.77 -5.34 -6.99
N GLU A 148 -2.79 -4.73 -6.38
CA GLU A 148 -3.78 -5.47 -5.58
C GLU A 148 -4.57 -6.46 -6.43
N LEU A 149 -4.94 -6.06 -7.64
CA LEU A 149 -5.64 -6.92 -8.58
C LEU A 149 -4.77 -8.10 -9.00
N PHE A 150 -3.46 -7.91 -9.22
CA PHE A 150 -2.54 -9.00 -9.53
C PHE A 150 -2.54 -10.09 -8.44
N TYR A 151 -2.35 -9.72 -7.18
CA TYR A 151 -2.34 -10.68 -6.08
C TYR A 151 -3.72 -11.32 -5.85
N SER A 152 -4.79 -10.55 -6.02
CA SER A 152 -6.16 -11.07 -5.94
C SER A 152 -6.45 -12.07 -7.05
N MET A 153 -5.97 -11.83 -8.28
CA MET A 153 -6.10 -12.78 -9.38
C MET A 153 -5.25 -14.03 -9.17
N LEU A 154 -4.02 -13.91 -8.67
CA LEU A 154 -3.20 -15.08 -8.29
C LEU A 154 -3.91 -15.98 -7.28
N TYR A 155 -4.59 -15.36 -6.32
CA TYR A 155 -5.38 -16.05 -5.31
C TYR A 155 -6.59 -16.77 -5.92
N LEU A 156 -7.37 -16.08 -6.76
CA LEU A 156 -8.56 -16.66 -7.39
C LEU A 156 -8.22 -17.77 -8.40
N VAL A 157 -7.17 -17.58 -9.20
CA VAL A 157 -6.70 -18.56 -10.19
C VAL A 157 -6.32 -19.90 -9.54
N TYR A 158 -5.87 -19.88 -8.28
CA TYR A 158 -5.60 -21.12 -7.53
C TYR A 158 -6.85 -22.02 -7.42
N PHE A 159 -8.04 -21.42 -7.30
CA PHE A 159 -9.30 -22.15 -7.11
C PHE A 159 -10.08 -22.33 -8.41
N THR A 160 -10.14 -21.29 -9.26
CA THR A 160 -10.94 -21.31 -10.47
C THR A 160 -10.32 -20.43 -11.56
N PRO A 161 -10.35 -20.85 -12.83
CA PRO A 161 -9.91 -19.99 -13.93
C PRO A 161 -10.84 -18.78 -14.16
N GLY A 162 -12.02 -18.76 -13.54
CA GLY A 162 -13.07 -17.77 -13.78
C GLY A 162 -13.90 -18.10 -15.02
N PRO A 163 -14.89 -17.25 -15.37
CA PRO A 163 -15.71 -17.46 -16.56
C PRO A 163 -14.82 -17.46 -17.82
N THR A 164 -15.04 -18.43 -18.71
CA THR A 164 -14.33 -18.52 -19.99
C THR A 164 -14.87 -17.47 -20.95
N ILE A 165 -13.97 -16.66 -21.54
CA ILE A 165 -14.38 -15.58 -22.44
C ILE A 165 -13.69 -15.72 -23.80
N ILE A 166 -12.37 -15.59 -23.84
CA ILE A 166 -11.61 -15.45 -25.08
C ILE A 166 -10.80 -16.73 -25.34
N PHE A 167 -11.05 -17.40 -26.47
CA PHE A 167 -10.33 -18.62 -26.91
C PHE A 167 -10.26 -19.74 -25.86
N GLY A 168 -11.26 -19.85 -24.97
CA GLY A 168 -11.27 -20.85 -23.89
C GLY A 168 -10.40 -20.50 -22.68
N VAL A 169 -9.78 -19.31 -22.65
CA VAL A 169 -9.03 -18.80 -21.50
C VAL A 169 -9.99 -18.15 -20.50
N GLY A 170 -9.83 -18.48 -19.22
CA GLY A 170 -10.62 -17.92 -18.13
C GLY A 170 -10.27 -16.45 -17.84
N LEU A 171 -11.28 -15.65 -17.51
CA LEU A 171 -11.15 -14.21 -17.24
C LEU A 171 -10.04 -13.89 -16.22
N PHE A 172 -9.90 -14.68 -15.16
CA PHE A 172 -8.92 -14.40 -14.10
C PHE A 172 -7.48 -14.57 -14.58
N HIS A 173 -7.22 -15.48 -15.52
CA HIS A 173 -5.91 -15.61 -16.15
C HIS A 173 -5.59 -14.40 -17.04
N ILE A 174 -6.57 -13.91 -17.80
CA ILE A 174 -6.39 -12.73 -18.65
C ILE A 174 -6.06 -11.50 -17.78
N LEU A 175 -6.83 -11.27 -16.72
CA LEU A 175 -6.58 -10.17 -15.79
C LEU A 175 -5.23 -10.32 -15.08
N LEU A 176 -4.85 -11.54 -14.70
CA LEU A 176 -3.54 -11.83 -14.14
C LEU A 176 -2.41 -11.41 -15.09
N TYR A 177 -2.47 -11.79 -16.37
CA TYR A 177 -1.43 -11.43 -17.34
C TYR A 177 -1.36 -9.92 -17.60
N ILE A 178 -2.51 -9.24 -17.65
CA ILE A 178 -2.56 -7.78 -17.82
C ILE A 178 -1.96 -7.04 -16.62
N THR A 179 -2.19 -7.55 -15.40
CA THR A 179 -1.76 -6.89 -14.16
C THR A 179 -0.34 -7.26 -13.73
N THR A 180 0.21 -8.37 -14.24
CA THR A 180 1.61 -8.79 -14.00
C THR A 180 2.64 -7.68 -14.27
N PRO A 181 2.66 -7.00 -15.44
CA PRO A 181 3.62 -5.91 -15.66
C PRO A 181 3.43 -4.74 -14.68
N VAL A 182 2.19 -4.47 -14.26
CA VAL A 182 1.90 -3.41 -13.27
C VAL A 182 2.49 -3.77 -11.91
N ALA A 183 2.35 -5.02 -11.46
CA ALA A 183 2.95 -5.49 -10.22
C ALA A 183 4.49 -5.38 -10.24
N ILE A 184 5.13 -5.77 -11.34
CA ILE A 184 6.59 -5.63 -11.51
C ILE A 184 7.02 -4.16 -11.41
N VAL A 185 6.35 -3.28 -12.17
CA VAL A 185 6.64 -1.83 -12.13
C VAL A 185 6.41 -1.25 -10.74
N LYS A 186 5.33 -1.66 -10.06
CA LYS A 186 5.04 -1.23 -8.68
C LYS A 186 6.14 -1.64 -7.71
N THR A 187 6.62 -2.88 -7.78
CA THR A 187 7.74 -3.34 -6.92
C THR A 187 9.01 -2.53 -7.19
N LEU A 188 9.33 -2.23 -8.46
CA LEU A 188 10.48 -1.38 -8.82
C LEU A 188 10.32 0.05 -8.28
N ILE A 189 9.12 0.62 -8.35
CA ILE A 189 8.82 1.94 -7.76
C ILE A 189 9.00 1.89 -6.23
N SER A 190 8.52 0.84 -5.55
CA SER A 190 8.71 0.67 -4.10
C SER A 190 10.19 0.59 -3.72
N LEU A 191 11.02 -0.11 -4.50
CA LEU A 191 12.48 -0.13 -4.29
C LEU A 191 13.11 1.25 -4.48
N LEU A 192 12.71 1.97 -5.52
CA LEU A 192 13.19 3.32 -5.78
C LEU A 192 12.76 4.29 -4.67
N GLN A 193 11.53 4.16 -4.18
CA GLN A 193 10.99 4.92 -3.06
C GLN A 193 11.81 4.67 -1.79
N LEU A 194 12.15 3.41 -1.50
CA LEU A 194 13.01 3.04 -0.39
C LEU A 194 14.39 3.70 -0.50
N TYR A 195 15.03 3.60 -1.67
CA TYR A 195 16.34 4.21 -1.91
C TYR A 195 16.33 5.73 -1.70
N VAL A 196 15.34 6.43 -2.28
CA VAL A 196 15.20 7.88 -2.12
C VAL A 196 14.94 8.26 -0.66
N ALA A 197 14.11 7.50 0.06
CA ALA A 197 13.83 7.76 1.47
C ALA A 197 15.08 7.61 2.35
N CYS A 198 15.93 6.60 2.10
CA CYS A 198 17.20 6.44 2.80
C CYS A 198 18.16 7.62 2.55
N ILE A 199 18.26 8.11 1.31
CA ILE A 199 19.07 9.29 0.99
C ILE A 199 18.55 10.51 1.76
N ASN A 200 17.24 10.72 1.76
CA ASN A 200 16.63 11.84 2.45
C ASN A 200 16.97 11.83 3.95
N ILE A 201 16.88 10.67 4.60
CA ILE A 201 17.28 10.55 6.02
C ILE A 201 18.78 10.88 6.19
N GLY A 202 19.66 10.36 5.32
CA GLY A 202 21.09 10.69 5.39
C GLY A 202 21.40 12.18 5.24
N ILE A 203 20.60 12.91 4.45
CA ILE A 203 20.71 14.37 4.34
C ILE A 203 20.24 15.06 5.63
N ILE A 204 19.22 14.53 6.32
CA ILE A 204 18.81 15.04 7.64
C ILE A 204 19.97 14.89 8.64
N ASP A 205 20.52 13.68 8.75
CA ASP A 205 21.61 13.39 9.69
C ASP A 205 22.84 14.27 9.47
N THR A 206 23.23 14.47 8.21
CA THR A 206 24.39 15.32 7.87
C THR A 206 24.16 16.79 8.20
N ASN A 207 22.93 17.29 7.97
CA ASN A 207 22.56 18.67 8.32
C ASN A 207 22.53 18.88 9.85
N GLU A 208 21.94 17.95 10.60
CA GLU A 208 21.89 18.01 12.06
C GLU A 208 23.29 18.00 12.67
N ARG A 209 24.16 17.09 12.21
CA ARG A 209 25.57 17.05 12.61
C ARG A 209 26.32 18.35 12.32
N ALA A 210 26.06 18.97 11.16
CA ALA A 210 26.68 20.25 10.80
C ALA A 210 26.21 21.41 11.70
N ILE A 211 24.92 21.43 12.08
CA ILE A 211 24.36 22.41 13.01
C ILE A 211 24.98 22.23 14.41
N GLU A 212 25.09 21.00 14.90
CA GLU A 212 25.71 20.70 16.18
C GLU A 212 27.20 21.08 16.21
N ALA A 213 27.95 20.80 15.14
CA ALA A 213 29.35 21.18 15.04
C ALA A 213 29.54 22.71 15.07
N ARG A 214 28.59 23.48 14.52
CA ARG A 214 28.60 24.95 14.58
C ARG A 214 28.28 25.48 15.98
N LYS A 215 27.40 24.83 16.74
CA LYS A 215 27.08 25.21 18.13
C LYS A 215 28.24 24.98 19.11
N LYS A 216 29.17 24.09 18.77
CA LYS A 216 30.36 23.76 19.57
C LYS A 216 31.56 24.67 19.31
N LYS A 217 31.49 25.54 18.31
CA LYS A 217 32.50 26.57 18.01
C LYS A 217 32.05 27.90 18.58
#